data_AF-A0A0Q6ZJH5-F1
#
_entry.id   AF-A0A0Q6ZJH5-F1
#
_cell.length_a   1.000
_cell.length_b   1.000
_cell.length_c   1.000
_cell.angle_alpha   90.00
_cell.angle_beta   90.00
_cell.angle_gamma   90.00
#
_symmetry.space_group_name_H-M   'P 1'
#
loop_
_entity.id
_entity.type
_entity.pdbx_description
1 polymer ?
#
loop_
_entity_poly.entity_id
_entity_poly.type
_entity_poly.pdbx_seq_one_letter_code
_entity_poly.pdbx_strand_id
1 'polypeptide(L)' 'MTPEQRIAAAVRDAQLVLSAYVEPGFRDPERTINELFNVLDDYQLIEALEEFESGKESTDARH' A
#
# COMPACT_ATOMS: atom_id res chain seq x y z
N MET A 1 -11.12 4.65 -9.65
CA MET A 1 -10.71 4.18 -8.30
C MET A 1 -10.46 5.42 -7.48
N THR A 2 -11.02 5.54 -6.27
CA THR A 2 -10.71 6.67 -5.37
C THR A 2 -9.33 6.48 -4.73
N PRO A 3 -8.71 7.53 -4.17
CA PRO A 3 -7.46 7.42 -3.43
C PRO A 3 -7.51 6.36 -2.32
N GLU A 4 -8.60 6.33 -1.54
CA GLU A 4 -8.82 5.35 -0.47
C GLU A 4 -8.92 3.93 -1.01
N GLN A 5 -9.61 3.75 -2.15
CA GLN A 5 -9.69 2.44 -2.78
C GLN A 5 -8.31 1.96 -3.21
N ARG A 6 -7.46 2.86 -3.74
CA ARG A 6 -6.10 2.55 -4.18
C ARG A 6 -5.20 2.18 -3.00
N ILE A 7 -5.23 2.97 -1.94
CA ILE A 7 -4.52 2.66 -0.69
C ILE A 7 -4.96 1.30 -0.14
N ALA A 8 -6.27 1.03 -0.10
CA ALA A 8 -6.79 -0.25 0.37
C ALA A 8 -6.38 -1.43 -0.53
N ALA A 9 -6.23 -1.22 -1.83
CA ALA A 9 -5.71 -2.23 -2.74
C ALA A 9 -4.23 -2.53 -2.47
N ALA A 10 -3.39 -1.49 -2.38
CA ALA A 10 -1.97 -1.66 -2.07
C ALA A 10 -1.74 -2.38 -0.73
N VAL A 11 -2.55 -2.06 0.29
CA VAL A 11 -2.50 -2.76 1.59
C VAL A 11 -2.84 -4.25 1.43
N ARG A 12 -3.86 -4.60 0.63
CA ARG A 12 -4.21 -6.00 0.36
C ARG A 12 -3.12 -6.72 -0.41
N ASP A 13 -2.53 -6.08 -1.40
CA ASP A 13 -1.46 -6.67 -2.21
C ASP A 13 -0.19 -6.90 -1.35
N ALA A 14 0.17 -5.95 -0.49
CA ALA A 14 1.26 -6.13 0.47
C ALA A 14 0.96 -7.27 1.48
N GLN A 15 -0.28 -7.39 1.94
CA GLN A 15 -0.70 -8.52 2.79
C GLN A 15 -0.54 -9.86 2.07
N LEU A 16 -0.89 -9.95 0.79
CA LEU A 16 -0.70 -11.17 0.00
C LEU A 16 0.77 -11.57 -0.12
N VAL A 17 1.66 -10.60 -0.37
CA VAL A 17 3.12 -10.82 -0.39
C VAL A 17 3.61 -11.36 0.96
N LEU A 18 3.17 -10.77 2.06
CA LEU A 18 3.52 -11.24 3.40
C LEU A 18 2.94 -12.62 3.72
N SER A 19 1.71 -12.91 3.29
CA SER A 19 1.08 -14.22 3.44
C SER A 19 1.90 -15.31 2.74
N ALA A 20 2.34 -15.06 1.51
CA ALA A 20 3.19 -15.99 0.76
C ALA A 20 4.52 -16.28 1.47
N TYR A 21 5.09 -15.30 2.18
CA TYR A 21 6.32 -15.49 2.96
C TYR A 21 6.12 -16.33 4.24
N VAL A 22 4.97 -16.22 4.91
CA VAL A 22 4.70 -16.95 6.15
C VAL A 22 4.18 -18.37 5.92
N GLU A 23 3.64 -18.65 4.74
CA GLU A 23 3.15 -19.97 4.37
C GLU A 23 4.26 -21.04 4.49
N PRO A 24 3.89 -22.29 4.86
CA PRO A 24 4.87 -23.37 4.95
C PRO A 24 5.53 -23.62 3.59
N GLY A 25 6.85 -23.40 3.51
CA GLY A 25 7.58 -23.55 2.25
C GLY A 25 8.99 -22.95 2.30
N PHE A 26 9.62 -22.88 1.14
CA PHE A 26 10.89 -22.18 0.97
C PHE A 26 10.68 -20.67 1.16
N ARG A 27 11.38 -20.09 2.13
CA ARG A 27 11.32 -18.66 2.41
C ARG A 27 12.41 -17.94 1.64
N ASP A 28 12.02 -16.88 0.95
CA ASP A 28 12.93 -15.99 0.24
C ASP A 28 12.70 -14.55 0.70
N PRO A 29 13.43 -14.08 1.74
CA PRO A 29 13.27 -12.74 2.27
C PRO A 29 13.61 -11.64 1.26
N GLU A 30 14.63 -11.83 0.42
CA GLU A 30 15.06 -10.85 -0.57
C GLU A 30 13.98 -10.65 -1.63
N ARG A 31 13.44 -11.76 -2.15
CA ARG A 31 12.31 -11.71 -3.08
C ARG A 31 11.08 -11.04 -2.45
N THR A 32 10.76 -11.38 -1.20
CA THR A 32 9.62 -10.81 -0.49
C THR A 32 9.76 -9.29 -0.34
N ILE A 33 10.97 -8.82 0.03
CA ILE A 33 11.27 -7.38 0.14
C ILE A 33 11.11 -6.68 -1.21
N ASN A 34 11.62 -7.28 -2.29
CA ASN A 34 11.48 -6.72 -3.63
C ASN A 34 10.02 -6.66 -4.09
N GLU A 35 9.22 -7.68 -3.79
CA GLU A 35 7.78 -7.69 -4.09
C GLU A 35 7.04 -6.62 -3.28
N LEU A 36 7.40 -6.39 -2.01
CA LEU A 36 6.86 -5.28 -1.21
C LEU A 36 7.25 -3.91 -1.78
N PHE A 37 8.48 -3.74 -2.24
CA PHE A 37 8.90 -2.48 -2.90
C PHE A 37 8.06 -2.20 -4.14
N ASN A 38 7.78 -3.21 -4.97
CA ASN A 38 6.94 -3.02 -6.16
C ASN A 38 5.52 -2.57 -5.83
N VAL A 39 4.98 -2.94 -4.67
CA VAL A 39 3.64 -2.54 -4.21
C VAL A 39 3.67 -1.15 -3.57
N LEU A 40 4.68 -0.88 -2.75
CA LEU A 40 4.72 0.33 -1.91
C LEU A 40 5.38 1.54 -2.61
N ASP A 41 6.26 1.32 -3.57
CA ASP A 41 6.93 2.36 -4.37
C ASP A 41 6.19 2.64 -5.70
N ASP A 42 4.88 2.37 -5.74
CA ASP A 42 4.04 2.75 -6.88
C ASP A 42 3.75 4.26 -6.82
N TYR A 43 4.19 5.00 -7.84
CA TYR A 43 3.89 6.42 -8.00
C TYR A 43 2.40 6.74 -7.83
N GLN A 44 1.51 5.87 -8.29
CA GLN A 44 0.07 6.09 -8.18
C GLN A 44 -0.43 5.91 -6.74
N LEU A 45 0.22 5.06 -5.94
CA LEU A 45 -0.08 4.92 -4.51
C LEU A 45 0.41 6.15 -3.74
N ILE A 46 1.59 6.66 -4.07
CA ILE A 46 2.16 7.87 -3.47
C ILE A 46 1.22 9.06 -3.73
N GLU A 47 0.80 9.27 -4.98
CA GLU A 47 -0.15 10.32 -5.36
C GLU A 47 -1.49 10.17 -4.63
N ALA A 48 -2.00 8.94 -4.51
CA ALA A 48 -3.23 8.68 -3.76
C ALA A 48 -3.11 8.97 -2.25
N LEU A 49 -1.94 8.74 -1.65
CA LEU A 49 -1.70 9.10 -0.24
C LEU A 49 -1.70 10.62 -0.06
N GLU A 50 -1.02 11.36 -0.94
CA GLU A 50 -0.98 12.82 -0.91
C GLU A 50 -2.39 13.43 -1.09
N GLU A 51 -3.18 12.91 -2.04
CA GLU A 51 -4.56 13.34 -2.27
C GLU A 51 -5.45 13.06 -1.05
N PHE A 52 -5.31 11.89 -0.42
CA PHE A 52 -6.08 11.50 0.75
C PHE A 52 -5.76 12.36 1.97
N GLU A 53 -4.47 12.66 2.20
CA GLU A 53 -4.02 13.53 3.29
C GLU A 53 -4.48 14.98 3.08
N SER A 54 -4.33 15.51 1.87
CA SER A 54 -4.80 16.85 1.49
C SER A 54 -6.32 17.00 1.62
N GLY A 55 -7.06 15.93 1.29
CA GLY A 55 -8.52 15.87 1.45
C GLY A 55 -8.96 15.91 2.91
N LYS A 56 -8.18 15.30 3.82
CA LYS A 56 -8.44 15.31 5.27
C LYS A 56 -8.19 16.67 5.92
N GLU A 57 -7.11 17.34 5.57
CA GLU A 57 -6.80 18.68 6.09
C GLU A 57 -7.91 19.69 5.76
N SER A 58 -8.51 19.57 4.58
CA SER A 58 -9.62 20.43 4.14
C SER A 58 -10.94 20.19 4.89
N THR A 59 -11.13 19.00 5.46
CA THR A 59 -12.33 18.66 6.27
C THR A 59 -12.15 18.98 7.75
N ASP A 60 -10.95 18.83 8.32
CA ASP A 60 -10.68 19.19 9.71
C ASP A 60 -10.59 20.71 9.92
N ALA A 61 -10.16 21.48 8.92
CA ALA A 61 -10.12 22.95 9.00
C ALA A 61 -11.50 23.66 9.02
N ARG A 62 -12.60 22.91 8.92
CA ARG A 62 -13.99 23.43 8.91
C ARG A 62 -14.76 23.17 10.20
N HIS A 63 -14.13 22.63 11.24
CA HIS A 63 -14.71 22.35 12.55
C HIS A 63 -14.05 23.16 13.66
#